data_AF-A0A7X6RZN3-F1
#
_entry.id   AF-A0A7X6RZN3-F1
#
_cell.length_a   1.000
_cell.length_b   1.000
_cell.length_c   1.000
_cell.angle_alpha   90.00
_cell.angle_beta   90.00
_cell.angle_gamma   90.00
#
_symmetry.space_group_name_H-M   'P 1'
#
loop_
_entity.id
_entity.type
_entity.pdbx_description
1 polymer ?
#
loop_
_entity_poly.entity_id
_entity_poly.type
_entity_poly.pdbx_seq_one_letter_code
_entity_poly.pdbx_strand_id
1 'polypeptide(L)'
;MSLSDLEVARGVVADLAAASSVVHPGLDWAVGVARGTQGIPEYWIASNDGFGCYIPAGVYVPASMPVCGDLDDGHWAGWFNPAETVLRAIEAHGSTVSAIATTFMSRSRLIDEDRPLLKDVAVGVAPVGGPEDAEASRPLQSRSHRLETVAPGLFQELSAADPAAVDAYARHVVGQTVFNAGPELSSMAQAVARGVISGKGPTEEEWSALQQEYTSAVLMAGSQRPGLMGIHEPHQLLTYQHDFAVCRRLETVVCWEHDSPADVVYAAWQAGVRVPFDVLERV
;
A
#
# COMPACT_ATOMS: atom_id res chain seq x y z
N MET A 1 23.87 -22.68 -7.56
CA MET A 1 24.15 -21.86 -6.37
C MET A 1 22.83 -21.29 -5.90
N SER A 2 22.49 -21.46 -4.62
CA SER A 2 21.33 -20.76 -4.03
C SER A 2 21.65 -19.28 -3.94
N LEU A 3 20.70 -18.41 -4.29
CA LEU A 3 20.83 -16.97 -4.08
C LEU A 3 21.00 -16.68 -2.58
N SER A 4 21.79 -15.67 -2.26
CA SER A 4 21.83 -15.12 -0.90
C SER A 4 20.54 -14.41 -0.56
N ASP A 5 20.23 -14.28 0.72
CA ASP A 5 19.02 -13.57 1.17
C ASP A 5 18.96 -12.11 0.69
N LEU A 6 20.11 -11.43 0.65
CA LEU A 6 20.20 -10.08 0.13
C LEU A 6 19.86 -10.04 -1.37
N GLU A 7 20.30 -11.02 -2.15
CA GLU A 7 19.97 -11.11 -3.58
C GLU A 7 18.48 -11.37 -3.80
N VAL A 8 17.86 -12.22 -2.98
CA VAL A 8 16.40 -12.43 -3.00
C VAL A 8 15.67 -11.12 -2.68
N ALA A 9 16.04 -10.45 -1.59
CA ALA A 9 15.44 -9.18 -1.19
C ALA A 9 15.59 -8.10 -2.26
N ARG A 10 16.77 -7.99 -2.89
CA ARG A 10 17.03 -7.07 -4.00
C ARG A 10 16.14 -7.37 -5.21
N GLY A 11 15.97 -8.64 -5.56
CA GLY A 11 15.11 -9.05 -6.67
C GLY A 11 13.66 -8.61 -6.44
N VAL A 12 13.13 -8.83 -5.25
CA VAL A 12 11.75 -8.42 -4.89
C VAL A 12 11.60 -6.90 -4.92
N VAL A 13 12.53 -6.16 -4.32
CA VAL A 13 12.49 -4.68 -4.32
C VAL A 13 12.53 -4.12 -5.75
N ALA A 14 13.41 -4.65 -6.61
CA ALA A 14 13.53 -4.21 -8.00
C ALA A 14 12.25 -4.48 -8.82
N ASP A 15 11.61 -5.62 -8.57
CA ASP A 15 10.35 -6.02 -9.21
C ASP A 15 9.16 -5.15 -8.76
N LEU A 16 9.01 -4.92 -7.45
CA LEU A 16 7.98 -4.02 -6.91
C LEU A 16 8.18 -2.58 -7.40
N ALA A 17 9.42 -2.10 -7.43
CA ALA A 17 9.76 -0.76 -7.92
C ALA A 17 9.44 -0.59 -9.40
N ALA A 18 9.72 -1.60 -10.23
CA ALA A 18 9.35 -1.60 -11.64
C ALA A 18 7.83 -1.51 -11.81
N ALA A 19 7.08 -2.35 -11.09
CA ALA A 19 5.62 -2.37 -11.15
C ALA A 19 4.97 -1.05 -10.70
N SER A 20 5.48 -0.40 -9.66
CA SER A 20 4.89 0.84 -9.13
C SER A 20 5.37 2.12 -9.84
N SER A 21 6.38 2.03 -10.72
CA SER A 21 7.09 3.19 -11.28
C SER A 21 6.21 4.22 -12.01
N VAL A 22 5.15 3.75 -12.68
CA VAL A 22 4.22 4.60 -13.44
C VAL A 22 2.98 4.97 -12.61
N VAL A 23 2.47 4.03 -11.81
CA VAL A 23 1.19 4.19 -11.09
C VAL A 23 1.32 4.98 -9.78
N HIS A 24 2.52 5.04 -9.20
CA HIS A 24 2.78 5.82 -7.99
C HIS A 24 4.21 6.34 -7.94
N PRO A 25 4.54 7.39 -8.72
CA PRO A 25 5.86 8.00 -8.70
C PRO A 25 6.26 8.47 -7.30
N GLY A 26 7.49 8.15 -6.88
CA GLY A 26 8.00 8.50 -5.54
C GLY A 26 7.62 7.51 -4.43
N LEU A 27 7.01 6.36 -4.76
CA LEU A 27 6.92 5.24 -3.83
C LEU A 27 8.28 4.53 -3.75
N ASP A 28 8.80 4.40 -2.54
CA ASP A 28 9.97 3.58 -2.26
C ASP A 28 9.57 2.28 -1.56
N TRP A 29 10.33 1.23 -1.82
CA TRP A 29 10.12 -0.11 -1.27
C TRP A 29 11.34 -0.57 -0.48
N ALA A 30 11.10 -1.37 0.55
CA ALA A 30 12.13 -2.12 1.24
C ALA A 30 11.70 -3.57 1.49
N VAL A 31 12.67 -4.48 1.45
CA VAL A 31 12.52 -5.86 1.90
C VAL A 31 13.55 -6.16 2.97
N GLY A 32 13.08 -6.52 4.15
CA GLY A 32 13.89 -6.92 5.30
C GLY A 32 13.85 -8.43 5.49
N VAL A 33 14.98 -9.00 5.92
CA VAL A 33 15.14 -10.44 6.14
C VAL A 33 15.15 -10.73 7.64
N ALA A 34 14.00 -11.16 8.15
CA ALA A 34 13.78 -11.53 9.52
C ALA A 34 14.36 -12.92 9.83
N ARG A 35 14.97 -13.05 11.00
CA ARG A 35 15.44 -14.30 11.60
C ARG A 35 14.80 -14.46 12.97
N GLY A 36 13.81 -15.34 13.03
CA GLY A 36 13.20 -15.79 14.29
C GLY A 36 14.02 -16.88 14.98
N THR A 37 13.43 -17.52 15.99
CA THR A 37 14.11 -18.55 16.81
C THR A 37 14.57 -19.79 16.04
N GLN A 38 13.88 -20.13 14.94
CA GLN A 38 14.22 -21.26 14.08
C GLN A 38 15.33 -20.94 13.06
N GLY A 39 15.74 -19.67 12.94
CA GLY A 39 16.77 -19.22 12.00
C GLY A 39 16.39 -19.30 10.51
N ILE A 40 15.18 -19.75 10.16
CA ILE A 40 14.67 -19.74 8.78
C ILE A 40 14.42 -18.27 8.37
N PRO A 41 14.86 -17.84 7.17
CA PRO A 41 14.62 -16.48 6.72
C PRO A 41 13.14 -16.27 6.37
N GLU A 42 12.59 -15.16 6.85
CA GLU A 42 11.29 -14.64 6.43
C GLU A 42 11.50 -13.23 5.86
N TYR A 43 10.83 -12.93 4.75
CA TYR A 43 11.03 -11.67 4.02
C TYR A 43 9.81 -10.78 4.21
N TRP A 44 10.04 -9.59 4.75
CA TRP A 44 8.98 -8.62 5.08
C TRP A 44 9.05 -7.44 4.13
N ILE A 45 7.91 -6.97 3.62
CA ILE A 45 7.82 -5.89 2.65
C ILE A 45 7.33 -4.63 3.34
N ALA A 46 7.97 -3.49 3.07
CA ALA A 46 7.49 -2.17 3.47
C ALA A 46 7.51 -1.21 2.28
N SER A 47 6.64 -0.20 2.33
CA SER A 47 6.75 0.98 1.46
C SER A 47 6.80 2.24 2.31
N ASN A 48 7.19 3.37 1.73
CA ASN A 48 7.21 4.66 2.43
C ASN A 48 5.85 5.37 2.43
N ASP A 49 4.76 4.65 2.18
CA ASP A 49 3.40 5.18 2.17
C ASP A 49 2.47 4.30 3.01
N GLY A 50 1.44 4.90 3.57
CA GLY A 50 0.48 4.29 4.47
C GLY A 50 1.03 3.95 5.84
N PHE A 51 0.29 3.09 6.55
CA PHE A 51 0.59 2.65 7.90
C PHE A 51 1.45 1.38 7.84
N GLY A 52 2.70 1.53 7.40
CA GLY A 52 3.68 0.44 7.27
C GLY A 52 3.92 -0.02 5.83
N CYS A 53 2.86 -0.28 5.06
CA CYS A 53 2.97 -0.66 3.65
C CYS A 53 1.66 -0.43 2.87
N TYR A 54 1.62 0.65 2.08
CA TYR A 54 0.62 0.84 1.03
C TYR A 54 1.10 0.21 -0.30
N ILE A 55 0.17 -0.45 -1.00
CA ILE A 55 0.37 -1.10 -2.29
C ILE A 55 -0.56 -0.43 -3.34
N PRO A 56 0.00 0.17 -4.41
CA PRO A 56 -0.80 0.75 -5.49
C PRO A 56 -1.67 -0.28 -6.22
N ALA A 57 -2.78 0.16 -6.80
CA ALA A 57 -3.58 -0.67 -7.71
C ALA A 57 -2.72 -1.18 -8.87
N GLY A 58 -2.92 -2.44 -9.27
CA GLY A 58 -2.12 -3.11 -10.30
C GLY A 58 -0.75 -3.63 -9.83
N VAL A 59 -0.38 -3.45 -8.56
CA VAL A 59 0.83 -4.03 -7.96
C VAL A 59 0.45 -5.22 -7.08
N TYR A 60 1.12 -6.35 -7.30
CA TYR A 60 0.91 -7.61 -6.59
C TYR A 60 2.20 -8.04 -5.88
N VAL A 61 2.11 -8.27 -4.57
CA VAL A 61 3.25 -8.66 -3.74
C VAL A 61 3.41 -10.19 -3.70
N PRO A 62 4.60 -10.74 -3.45
CA PRO A 62 4.76 -12.18 -3.22
C PRO A 62 3.86 -12.71 -2.11
N ALA A 63 3.07 -13.73 -2.39
CA ALA A 63 2.07 -14.29 -1.45
C ALA A 63 2.70 -14.93 -0.20
N SER A 64 4.00 -15.24 -0.24
CA SER A 64 4.75 -15.83 0.87
C SER A 64 5.39 -14.79 1.79
N MET A 65 5.27 -13.50 1.48
CA MET A 65 5.95 -12.42 2.20
C MET A 65 4.93 -11.54 2.92
N PRO A 66 4.97 -11.44 4.26
CA PRO A 66 4.13 -10.49 4.98
C PRO A 66 4.47 -9.04 4.60
N VAL A 67 3.44 -8.20 4.57
CA VAL A 67 3.59 -6.74 4.45
C VAL A 67 3.62 -6.14 5.85
N CYS A 68 4.42 -5.10 6.03
CA CYS A 68 4.47 -4.37 7.28
C CYS A 68 3.13 -3.66 7.49
N GLY A 69 2.45 -3.99 8.58
CA GLY A 69 1.23 -3.32 9.00
C GLY A 69 1.52 -2.11 9.89
N ASP A 70 0.46 -1.60 10.50
CA ASP A 70 0.54 -0.46 11.40
C ASP A 70 1.53 -0.75 12.55
N LEU A 71 2.51 0.14 12.69
CA LEU A 71 3.52 0.07 13.73
C LEU A 71 3.22 1.17 14.74
N ASP A 72 3.15 0.80 16.01
CA ASP A 72 3.12 1.76 17.11
C ASP A 72 1.96 2.76 16.94
N ASP A 73 0.75 2.23 16.74
CA ASP A 73 -0.51 3.00 16.60
C ASP A 73 -0.43 4.18 15.59
N GLY A 74 0.25 3.98 14.46
CA GLY A 74 0.36 4.96 13.38
C GLY A 74 1.46 6.01 13.55
N HIS A 75 2.32 5.90 14.57
CA HIS A 75 3.42 6.84 14.80
C HIS A 75 4.44 6.91 13.65
N TRP A 76 4.50 5.85 12.84
CA TRP A 76 5.41 5.70 11.69
C TRP A 76 4.68 5.74 10.35
N ALA A 77 3.42 6.20 10.33
CA ALA A 77 2.67 6.32 9.08
C ALA A 77 3.41 7.22 8.09
N GLY A 78 3.60 6.72 6.86
CA GLY A 78 4.29 7.44 5.79
C GLY A 78 5.77 7.66 6.02
N TRP A 79 6.41 6.89 6.92
CA TRP A 79 7.81 7.12 7.25
C TRP A 79 8.70 7.07 6.00
N PHE A 80 9.48 8.13 5.81
CA PHE A 80 10.12 8.45 4.52
C PHE A 80 11.07 7.35 4.03
N ASN A 81 11.79 6.69 4.95
CA ASN A 81 12.72 5.62 4.63
C ASN A 81 12.09 4.24 4.95
N PRO A 82 11.67 3.46 3.94
CA PRO A 82 10.97 2.19 4.18
C PRO A 82 11.90 1.12 4.80
N ALA A 83 13.22 1.27 4.70
CA ALA A 83 14.18 0.40 5.36
C ALA A 83 14.08 0.49 6.90
N GLU A 84 13.77 1.67 7.43
CA GLU A 84 13.54 1.84 8.87
C GLU A 84 12.20 1.25 9.28
N THR A 85 11.17 1.41 8.46
CA THR A 85 9.84 0.83 8.69
C THR A 85 9.93 -0.70 8.78
N VAL A 86 10.59 -1.35 7.83
CA VAL A 86 10.74 -2.82 7.84
C VAL A 86 11.61 -3.30 9.01
N LEU A 87 12.67 -2.57 9.35
CA LEU A 87 13.50 -2.89 10.53
C LEU A 87 12.66 -2.87 11.81
N ARG A 88 11.92 -1.77 12.03
CA ARG A 88 11.04 -1.60 13.20
C ARG A 88 9.95 -2.66 13.25
N ALA A 89 9.34 -2.99 12.11
CA ALA A 89 8.30 -4.02 12.03
C ALA A 89 8.83 -5.39 12.47
N ILE A 90 9.97 -5.81 11.93
CA ILE A 90 10.58 -7.11 12.26
C ILE A 90 10.99 -7.16 13.74
N GLU A 91 11.57 -6.08 14.26
CA GLU A 91 11.98 -6.00 15.67
C GLU A 91 10.78 -5.98 16.63
N ALA A 92 9.70 -5.26 16.28
CA ALA A 92 8.44 -5.28 17.03
C ALA A 92 7.79 -6.67 17.02
N HIS A 93 7.98 -7.45 15.94
CA HIS A 93 7.56 -8.84 15.86
C HIS A 93 8.45 -9.82 16.67
N GLY A 94 9.52 -9.32 17.31
CA GLY A 94 10.42 -10.13 18.14
C GLY A 94 11.47 -10.92 17.35
N SER A 95 11.67 -10.58 16.07
CA SER A 95 12.68 -11.17 15.21
C SER A 95 13.89 -10.25 15.05
N THR A 96 15.02 -10.81 14.63
CA THR A 96 16.22 -10.02 14.31
C THR A 96 16.34 -9.81 12.80
N VAL A 97 16.90 -8.69 12.37
CA VAL A 97 17.11 -8.41 10.94
C VAL A 97 18.52 -8.80 10.54
N SER A 98 18.63 -9.62 9.50
CA SER A 98 19.91 -10.10 8.97
C SER A 98 20.36 -9.35 7.70
N ALA A 99 19.41 -8.93 6.87
CA ALA A 99 19.67 -8.18 5.65
C ALA A 99 18.51 -7.23 5.31
N ILE A 100 18.79 -6.15 4.57
CA ILE A 100 17.78 -5.23 4.03
C ILE A 100 18.16 -4.83 2.61
N ALA A 101 17.19 -4.85 1.69
CA ALA A 101 17.27 -4.19 0.39
C ALA A 101 16.25 -3.05 0.33
N THR A 102 16.59 -1.92 -0.29
CA THR A 102 15.67 -0.78 -0.45
C THR A 102 15.93 -0.01 -1.73
N THR A 103 14.88 0.54 -2.36
CA THR A 103 15.01 1.52 -3.44
C THR A 103 15.51 2.87 -2.93
N PHE A 104 15.34 3.13 -1.62
CA PHE A 104 15.75 4.38 -1.01
C PHE A 104 17.26 4.59 -1.13
N MET A 105 17.67 5.81 -1.45
CA MET A 105 19.02 6.09 -1.96
C MET A 105 20.13 6.05 -0.91
N SER A 106 19.79 6.11 0.37
CA SER A 106 20.77 6.21 1.45
C SER A 106 20.45 5.32 2.64
N ARG A 107 21.50 4.97 3.38
CA ARG A 107 21.35 4.40 4.73
C ARG A 107 21.02 5.52 5.69
N SER A 108 20.23 5.20 6.71
CA SER A 108 19.98 6.09 7.82
C SER A 108 20.81 5.70 9.03
N ARG A 109 20.88 6.61 10.00
CA ARG A 109 21.56 6.36 11.28
C ARG A 109 21.05 5.10 11.96
N LEU A 110 19.74 4.83 11.92
CA LEU A 110 19.13 3.65 12.53
C LEU A 110 19.64 2.34 11.90
N ILE A 111 19.87 2.35 10.59
CA ILE A 111 20.42 1.22 9.83
C ILE A 111 21.93 1.07 10.05
N ASP A 112 22.65 2.19 10.20
CA ASP A 112 24.10 2.22 10.42
C ASP A 112 24.51 2.07 11.91
N GLU A 113 23.56 2.04 12.84
CA GLU A 113 23.82 1.68 14.23
C GLU A 113 24.50 0.30 14.32
N ASP A 114 25.37 0.11 15.31
CA ASP A 114 26.09 -1.15 15.50
C ASP A 114 25.11 -2.27 15.87
N ARG A 115 24.59 -2.94 14.84
CA ARG A 115 23.62 -4.03 14.88
C ARG A 115 24.33 -5.29 14.41
N PRO A 116 24.90 -6.12 15.31
CA PRO A 116 25.79 -7.22 14.94
C PRO A 116 25.20 -8.26 13.98
N LEU A 117 23.86 -8.34 13.92
CA LEU A 117 23.13 -9.28 13.08
C LEU A 117 22.78 -8.70 11.71
N LEU A 118 22.62 -7.38 11.58
CA LEU A 118 22.35 -6.70 10.32
C LEU A 118 23.67 -6.46 9.57
N LYS A 119 24.06 -7.41 8.72
CA LYS A 119 25.36 -7.37 8.03
C LYS A 119 25.25 -6.87 6.60
N ASP A 120 24.13 -7.14 5.96
CA ASP A 120 23.95 -7.01 4.52
C ASP A 120 22.87 -5.98 4.20
N VAL A 121 23.28 -4.80 3.73
CA VAL A 121 22.35 -3.72 3.38
C VAL A 121 22.62 -3.20 1.98
N ALA A 122 21.63 -3.31 1.10
CA ALA A 122 21.60 -2.74 -0.24
C ALA A 122 20.65 -1.54 -0.30
N VAL A 123 21.16 -0.40 -0.75
CA VAL A 123 20.41 0.85 -0.96
C VAL A 123 20.43 1.24 -2.43
N GLY A 124 19.48 2.07 -2.85
CA GLY A 124 19.38 2.52 -4.24
C GLY A 124 19.19 1.37 -5.23
N VAL A 125 18.45 0.33 -4.84
CA VAL A 125 18.15 -0.79 -5.73
C VAL A 125 17.27 -0.28 -6.88
N ALA A 126 17.82 -0.33 -8.09
CA ALA A 126 17.12 0.12 -9.29
C ALA A 126 16.01 -0.87 -9.70
N PRO A 127 14.92 -0.38 -10.34
CA PRO A 127 13.87 -1.24 -10.88
C PRO A 127 14.40 -2.17 -11.98
N VAL A 128 13.79 -3.34 -12.11
CA VAL A 128 14.08 -4.32 -13.17
C VAL A 128 13.38 -3.95 -14.49
N GLY A 129 13.66 -2.74 -15.00
CA GLY A 129 13.01 -2.22 -16.21
C GLY A 129 11.68 -1.53 -15.93
N GLY A 130 10.73 -1.63 -16.87
CA GLY A 130 9.41 -1.03 -16.79
C GLY A 130 8.34 -1.95 -16.19
N PRO A 131 7.12 -1.44 -15.93
CA PRO A 131 6.01 -2.26 -15.40
C PRO A 131 5.68 -3.48 -16.26
N GLU A 132 5.86 -3.41 -17.58
CA GLU A 132 5.61 -4.52 -18.51
C GLU A 132 6.53 -5.73 -18.27
N ASP A 133 7.74 -5.49 -17.75
CA ASP A 133 8.74 -6.52 -17.44
C ASP A 133 8.61 -7.05 -16.02
N ALA A 134 7.88 -6.33 -15.15
CA ALA A 134 7.68 -6.70 -13.75
C ALA A 134 6.68 -7.86 -13.60
N GLU A 135 7.06 -8.88 -12.83
CA GLU A 135 6.13 -9.90 -12.38
C GLU A 135 5.12 -9.33 -11.39
N ALA A 136 5.55 -8.36 -10.57
CA ALA A 136 4.68 -7.66 -9.63
C ALA A 136 3.56 -6.86 -10.31
N SER A 137 3.57 -6.67 -11.63
CA SER A 137 2.46 -6.08 -12.38
C SER A 137 1.44 -7.10 -12.87
N ARG A 138 1.57 -8.38 -12.49
CA ARG A 138 0.75 -9.48 -13.01
C ARG A 138 0.07 -10.28 -11.90
N PRO A 139 -1.21 -10.66 -12.05
CA PRO A 139 -1.92 -11.51 -11.10
C PRO A 139 -1.49 -12.98 -11.26
N LEU A 140 -0.30 -13.32 -10.77
CA LEU A 140 0.23 -14.68 -10.77
C LEU A 140 -0.20 -15.44 -9.51
N GLN A 141 -0.24 -16.77 -9.56
CA GLN A 141 -0.54 -17.60 -8.38
C GLN A 141 0.43 -17.40 -7.20
N SER A 142 1.69 -17.03 -7.49
CA SER A 142 2.70 -16.73 -6.48
C SER A 142 2.56 -15.32 -5.89
N ARG A 143 1.56 -14.55 -6.32
CA ARG A 143 1.37 -13.15 -5.98
C ARG A 143 0.00 -12.97 -5.32
N SER A 144 -0.04 -12.05 -4.36
CA SER A 144 -1.25 -11.67 -3.64
C SER A 144 -1.76 -10.32 -4.11
N HIS A 145 -3.08 -10.25 -4.24
CA HIS A 145 -3.76 -8.98 -4.44
C HIS A 145 -3.61 -8.11 -3.19
N ARG A 146 -3.54 -6.78 -3.34
CA ARG A 146 -3.35 -5.86 -2.22
C ARG A 146 -4.39 -5.97 -1.10
N LEU A 147 -5.65 -6.31 -1.42
CA LEU A 147 -6.67 -6.60 -0.40
C LEU A 147 -6.37 -7.88 0.41
N GLU A 148 -5.82 -8.90 -0.24
CA GLU A 148 -5.47 -10.17 0.41
C GLU A 148 -4.41 -9.96 1.50
N THR A 149 -3.53 -8.96 1.35
CA THR A 149 -2.46 -8.68 2.32
C THR A 149 -2.95 -8.04 3.62
N VAL A 150 -4.12 -7.39 3.60
CA VAL A 150 -4.68 -6.67 4.77
C VAL A 150 -5.98 -7.27 5.29
N ALA A 151 -6.72 -7.97 4.44
CA ALA A 151 -8.01 -8.58 4.75
C ALA A 151 -8.21 -9.88 3.93
N PRO A 152 -7.40 -10.92 4.17
CA PRO A 152 -7.43 -12.16 3.37
C PRO A 152 -8.80 -12.85 3.40
N GLY A 153 -9.48 -12.86 4.55
CA GLY A 153 -10.83 -13.42 4.66
C GLY A 153 -11.85 -12.69 3.79
N LEU A 154 -11.84 -11.35 3.83
CA LEU A 154 -12.73 -10.54 2.99
C LEU A 154 -12.40 -10.73 1.50
N PHE A 155 -11.13 -10.78 1.13
CA PHE A 155 -10.74 -11.06 -0.26
C PHE A 155 -11.25 -12.43 -0.74
N GLN A 156 -11.18 -13.46 0.11
CA GLN A 156 -11.73 -14.78 -0.17
C GLN A 156 -13.26 -14.76 -0.31
N GLU A 157 -13.96 -14.05 0.56
CA GLU A 157 -15.42 -13.85 0.48
C GLU A 157 -15.82 -13.19 -0.85
N LEU A 158 -15.17 -12.08 -1.21
CA LEU A 158 -15.42 -11.39 -2.48
C LEU A 158 -15.11 -12.27 -3.70
N SER A 159 -14.06 -13.08 -3.63
CA SER A 159 -13.65 -13.97 -4.72
C SER A 159 -14.62 -15.14 -4.93
N ALA A 160 -15.35 -15.55 -3.89
CA ALA A 160 -16.29 -16.67 -3.92
C ALA A 160 -17.75 -16.23 -4.14
N ALA A 161 -18.07 -14.95 -3.95
CA ALA A 161 -19.42 -14.41 -4.01
C ALA A 161 -19.93 -14.18 -5.44
N ASP A 162 -21.25 -13.99 -5.56
CA ASP A 162 -21.88 -13.61 -6.82
C ASP A 162 -21.40 -12.23 -7.30
N PRO A 163 -21.04 -12.06 -8.59
CA PRO A 163 -20.54 -10.77 -9.09
C PRO A 163 -21.48 -9.59 -8.87
N ALA A 164 -22.81 -9.78 -8.90
CA ALA A 164 -23.75 -8.70 -8.65
C ALA A 164 -23.79 -8.31 -7.17
N ALA A 165 -23.62 -9.28 -6.25
CA ALA A 165 -23.48 -9.01 -4.82
C ALA A 165 -22.17 -8.25 -4.53
N VAL A 166 -21.07 -8.62 -5.19
CA VAL A 166 -19.77 -7.92 -5.07
C VAL A 166 -19.85 -6.49 -5.61
N ASP A 167 -20.49 -6.27 -6.77
CA ASP A 167 -20.73 -4.94 -7.33
C ASP A 167 -21.58 -4.07 -6.39
N ALA A 168 -22.69 -4.61 -5.87
CA ALA A 168 -23.54 -3.91 -4.90
C ALA A 168 -22.77 -3.55 -3.61
N TYR A 169 -21.93 -4.46 -3.12
CA TYR A 169 -21.08 -4.23 -1.95
C TYR A 169 -20.07 -3.12 -2.21
N ALA A 170 -19.35 -3.17 -3.32
CA ALA A 170 -18.36 -2.15 -3.65
C ALA A 170 -19.01 -0.76 -3.80
N ARG A 171 -20.25 -0.67 -4.33
CA ARG A 171 -20.99 0.59 -4.41
C ARG A 171 -21.38 1.10 -3.03
N HIS A 172 -21.79 0.19 -2.15
CA HIS A 172 -22.06 0.54 -0.76
C HIS A 172 -20.80 1.06 -0.05
N VAL A 173 -19.65 0.42 -0.28
CA VAL A 173 -18.34 0.87 0.22
C VAL A 173 -17.98 2.27 -0.29
N VAL A 174 -18.21 2.58 -1.57
CA VAL A 174 -18.06 3.96 -2.10
C VAL A 174 -18.96 4.92 -1.34
N GLY A 175 -20.23 4.57 -1.12
CA GLY A 175 -21.18 5.38 -0.37
C GLY A 175 -20.68 5.73 1.03
N GLN A 176 -20.22 4.73 1.79
CA GLN A 176 -19.66 4.95 3.13
C GLN A 176 -18.40 5.81 3.09
N THR A 177 -17.51 5.54 2.13
CA THR A 177 -16.18 6.18 2.07
C THR A 177 -16.26 7.64 1.64
N VAL A 178 -17.16 7.97 0.71
CA VAL A 178 -17.27 9.34 0.18
C VAL A 178 -18.15 10.21 1.07
N PHE A 179 -19.29 9.70 1.54
CA PHE A 179 -20.31 10.53 2.20
C PHE A 179 -20.33 10.42 3.72
N ASN A 180 -19.81 9.34 4.31
CA ASN A 180 -19.93 9.09 5.75
C ASN A 180 -18.58 9.02 6.49
N ALA A 181 -17.45 9.10 5.78
CA ALA A 181 -16.12 9.07 6.39
C ALA A 181 -15.45 10.45 6.29
N GLY A 182 -14.85 10.94 7.38
CA GLY A 182 -13.99 12.13 7.37
C GLY A 182 -14.65 13.44 6.87
N PRO A 183 -13.83 14.44 6.50
CA PRO A 183 -14.31 15.70 5.93
C PRO A 183 -14.99 15.53 4.58
N GLU A 184 -15.79 16.50 4.16
CA GLU A 184 -16.44 16.49 2.86
C GLU A 184 -15.40 16.52 1.72
N LEU A 185 -15.51 15.59 0.76
CA LEU A 185 -14.71 15.61 -0.48
C LEU A 185 -15.25 16.65 -1.47
N SER A 186 -14.48 16.94 -2.52
CA SER A 186 -14.88 17.87 -3.56
C SER A 186 -16.25 17.52 -4.16
N SER A 187 -16.95 18.55 -4.67
CA SER A 187 -18.22 18.36 -5.37
C SER A 187 -18.08 17.44 -6.59
N MET A 188 -16.92 17.45 -7.24
CA MET A 188 -16.58 16.57 -8.35
C MET A 188 -16.50 15.11 -7.90
N ALA A 189 -15.70 14.80 -6.87
CA ALA A 189 -15.59 13.44 -6.33
C ALA A 189 -16.94 12.89 -5.87
N GLN A 190 -17.77 13.73 -5.23
CA GLN A 190 -19.12 13.35 -4.84
C GLN A 190 -20.07 13.12 -6.03
N ALA A 191 -19.94 13.89 -7.11
CA ALA A 191 -20.74 13.72 -8.32
C ALA A 191 -20.41 12.37 -9.00
N VAL A 192 -19.13 12.08 -9.17
CA VAL A 192 -18.64 10.80 -9.72
C VAL A 192 -19.12 9.64 -8.85
N ALA A 193 -18.98 9.73 -7.53
CA ALA A 193 -19.45 8.71 -6.59
C ALA A 193 -20.96 8.47 -6.70
N ARG A 194 -21.79 9.52 -6.85
CA ARG A 194 -23.24 9.38 -7.09
C ARG A 194 -23.52 8.68 -8.43
N GLY A 195 -22.74 8.98 -9.47
CA GLY A 195 -22.80 8.30 -10.77
C GLY A 195 -22.52 6.80 -10.66
N VAL A 196 -21.44 6.44 -9.96
CA VAL A 196 -21.06 5.05 -9.66
C VAL A 196 -22.16 4.34 -8.88
N ILE A 197 -22.60 4.89 -7.75
CA ILE A 197 -23.62 4.27 -6.89
C ILE A 197 -24.92 4.02 -7.67
N SER A 198 -25.36 5.00 -8.47
CA SER A 198 -26.61 4.90 -9.24
C SER A 198 -26.53 4.04 -10.49
N GLY A 199 -25.34 3.57 -10.88
CA GLY A 199 -25.13 2.75 -12.09
C GLY A 199 -25.33 3.49 -13.40
N LYS A 200 -25.42 4.82 -13.36
CA LYS A 200 -25.54 5.65 -14.56
C LYS A 200 -24.20 5.88 -15.26
N GLY A 201 -23.09 5.63 -14.56
CA GLY A 201 -21.74 5.83 -15.08
C GLY A 201 -21.36 7.32 -15.10
N PRO A 202 -20.20 7.71 -14.55
CA PRO A 202 -19.64 9.06 -14.74
C PRO A 202 -19.19 9.29 -16.19
N THR A 203 -19.10 10.55 -16.61
CA THR A 203 -18.58 10.91 -17.94
C THR A 203 -17.05 10.80 -18.00
N GLU A 204 -16.48 10.73 -19.21
CA GLU A 204 -15.01 10.76 -19.39
C GLU A 204 -14.37 12.03 -18.79
N GLU A 205 -15.07 13.16 -18.85
CA GLU A 205 -14.61 14.43 -18.28
C GLU A 205 -14.62 14.40 -16.75
N GLU A 206 -15.65 13.80 -16.14
CA GLU A 206 -15.73 13.57 -14.70
C GLU A 206 -14.62 12.63 -14.22
N TRP A 207 -14.35 11.55 -14.96
CA TRP A 207 -13.25 10.64 -14.66
C TRP A 207 -11.88 11.33 -14.75
N SER A 208 -11.63 12.04 -15.84
CA SER A 208 -10.39 12.80 -16.01
C SER A 208 -10.19 13.83 -14.91
N ALA A 209 -11.25 14.55 -14.51
CA ALA A 209 -11.18 15.53 -13.43
C ALA A 209 -10.88 14.86 -12.08
N LEU A 210 -11.55 13.75 -11.76
CA LEU A 210 -11.29 12.98 -10.54
C LEU A 210 -9.86 12.42 -10.52
N GLN A 211 -9.36 11.91 -11.64
CA GLN A 211 -8.00 11.37 -11.74
C GLN A 211 -6.94 12.46 -11.49
N GLN A 212 -7.18 13.68 -11.97
CA GLN A 212 -6.31 14.84 -11.70
C GLN A 212 -6.35 15.23 -10.22
N GLU A 213 -7.54 15.25 -9.61
CA GLU A 213 -7.69 15.51 -8.18
C GLU A 213 -6.96 14.45 -7.34
N TYR A 214 -7.13 13.17 -7.66
CA TYR A 214 -6.44 12.07 -7.00
C TYR A 214 -4.92 12.17 -7.15
N THR A 215 -4.42 12.44 -8.36
CA THR A 215 -2.98 12.60 -8.61
C THR A 215 -2.41 13.77 -7.80
N SER A 216 -3.13 14.89 -7.74
CA SER A 216 -2.72 16.03 -6.93
C SER A 216 -2.72 15.69 -5.43
N ALA A 217 -3.73 14.97 -4.95
CA ALA A 217 -3.81 14.55 -3.55
C ALA A 217 -2.61 13.65 -3.19
N VAL A 218 -2.27 12.67 -4.05
CA VAL A 218 -1.11 11.77 -3.84
C VAL A 218 0.19 12.56 -3.70
N LEU A 219 0.40 13.58 -4.55
CA LEU A 219 1.57 14.46 -4.45
C LEU A 219 1.59 15.25 -3.14
N MET A 220 0.43 15.75 -2.70
CA MET A 220 0.32 16.48 -1.43
C MET A 220 0.62 15.57 -0.24
N ALA A 221 0.00 14.39 -0.15
CA ALA A 221 0.28 13.43 0.91
C ALA A 221 1.76 13.01 0.91
N GLY A 222 2.33 12.69 -0.26
CA GLY A 222 3.75 12.33 -0.40
C GLY A 222 4.70 13.42 0.11
N SER A 223 4.35 14.70 -0.09
CA SER A 223 5.14 15.84 0.40
C SER A 223 5.16 15.98 1.92
N GLN A 224 4.18 15.38 2.61
CA GLN A 224 4.03 15.45 4.06
C GLN A 224 4.62 14.23 4.78
N ARG A 225 5.21 13.27 4.06
CA ARG A 225 5.80 12.07 4.67
C ARG A 225 6.81 12.44 5.78
N PRO A 226 6.62 11.97 7.02
CA PRO A 226 7.52 12.27 8.13
C PRO A 226 8.82 11.47 8.03
N GLY A 227 9.85 11.85 8.79
CA GLY A 227 11.09 11.07 8.88
C GLY A 227 12.14 11.42 7.84
N LEU A 228 11.96 12.52 7.09
CA LEU A 228 13.04 13.07 6.28
C LEU A 228 14.24 13.37 7.20
N MET A 229 15.40 12.79 6.87
CA MET A 229 16.61 12.86 7.72
C MET A 229 16.44 12.28 9.14
N GLY A 230 15.45 11.40 9.35
CA GLY A 230 15.14 10.78 10.64
C GLY A 230 14.40 11.71 11.62
N ILE A 231 13.85 12.83 11.15
CA ILE A 231 13.17 13.81 12.00
C ILE A 231 11.68 13.41 12.13
N HIS A 232 11.24 13.22 13.37
CA HIS A 232 9.83 13.04 13.69
C HIS A 232 9.22 14.37 14.11
N GLU A 233 8.34 14.92 13.26
CA GLU A 233 7.59 16.14 13.55
C GLU A 233 6.09 15.81 13.70
N PRO A 234 5.51 15.93 14.90
CA PRO A 234 4.13 15.48 15.15
C PRO A 234 3.07 16.15 14.27
N HIS A 235 3.23 17.45 13.97
CA HIS A 235 2.28 18.16 13.11
C HIS A 235 2.36 17.69 11.66
N GLN A 236 3.56 17.41 11.15
CA GLN A 236 3.76 16.83 9.83
C GLN A 236 3.10 15.45 9.73
N LEU A 237 3.28 14.59 10.74
CA LEU A 237 2.63 13.28 10.80
C LEU A 237 1.09 13.38 10.74
N LEU A 238 0.49 14.29 11.50
CA LEU A 238 -0.96 14.50 11.49
C LEU A 238 -1.45 14.98 10.11
N THR A 239 -0.72 15.91 9.48
CA THR A 239 -1.03 16.36 8.11
C THR A 239 -0.92 15.22 7.11
N TYR A 240 0.13 14.40 7.20
CA TYR A 240 0.31 13.23 6.35
C TYR A 240 -0.87 12.26 6.48
N GLN A 241 -1.25 11.90 7.71
CA GLN A 241 -2.35 10.95 7.96
C GLN A 241 -3.68 11.48 7.40
N HIS A 242 -3.94 12.78 7.57
CA HIS A 242 -5.11 13.43 7.00
C HIS A 242 -5.10 13.37 5.46
N ASP A 243 -4.01 13.82 4.84
CA ASP A 243 -3.90 13.88 3.38
C ASP A 243 -3.91 12.49 2.76
N PHE A 244 -3.24 11.51 3.38
CA PHE A 244 -3.28 10.10 3.00
C PHE A 244 -4.71 9.56 3.02
N ALA A 245 -5.47 9.80 4.09
CA ALA A 245 -6.87 9.37 4.17
C ALA A 245 -7.71 9.99 3.05
N VAL A 246 -7.53 11.28 2.73
CA VAL A 246 -8.21 11.92 1.59
C VAL A 246 -7.83 11.25 0.26
N CYS A 247 -6.54 10.96 0.03
CA CYS A 247 -6.08 10.25 -1.16
C CYS A 247 -6.77 8.90 -1.32
N ARG A 248 -6.81 8.10 -0.26
CA ARG A 248 -7.40 6.74 -0.29
C ARG A 248 -8.92 6.77 -0.47
N ARG A 249 -9.60 7.81 0.03
CA ARG A 249 -11.03 8.02 -0.24
C ARG A 249 -11.30 8.39 -1.70
N LEU A 250 -10.47 9.22 -2.32
CA LEU A 250 -10.55 9.51 -3.75
C LEU A 250 -10.24 8.26 -4.59
N GLU A 251 -9.20 7.51 -4.20
CA GLU A 251 -8.80 6.27 -4.86
C GLU A 251 -9.92 5.23 -4.87
N THR A 252 -10.72 5.16 -3.79
CA THR A 252 -11.88 4.26 -3.70
C THR A 252 -12.86 4.49 -4.87
N VAL A 253 -13.00 5.73 -5.33
CA VAL A 253 -13.83 6.06 -6.50
C VAL A 253 -13.07 5.83 -7.80
N VAL A 254 -11.79 6.20 -7.88
CA VAL A 254 -10.94 5.97 -9.07
C VAL A 254 -10.83 4.49 -9.44
N CYS A 255 -10.77 3.58 -8.46
CA CYS A 255 -10.67 2.14 -8.72
C CYS A 255 -11.88 1.57 -9.50
N TRP A 256 -13.01 2.27 -9.51
CA TRP A 256 -14.18 1.88 -10.32
C TRP A 256 -13.98 2.04 -11.81
N GLU A 257 -13.08 2.93 -12.24
CA GLU A 257 -12.78 3.09 -13.67
C GLU A 257 -12.19 1.81 -14.27
N HIS A 258 -11.53 0.99 -13.44
CA HIS A 258 -10.85 -0.24 -13.84
C HIS A 258 -11.65 -1.52 -13.51
N ASP A 259 -12.92 -1.38 -13.12
CA ASP A 259 -13.83 -2.48 -12.77
C ASP A 259 -13.22 -3.50 -11.77
N SER A 260 -12.56 -3.00 -10.73
CA SER A 260 -11.92 -3.84 -9.70
C SER A 260 -12.54 -3.59 -8.31
N PRO A 261 -13.59 -4.34 -7.93
CA PRO A 261 -14.21 -4.24 -6.60
C PRO A 261 -13.23 -4.48 -5.45
N ALA A 262 -12.27 -5.39 -5.61
CA ALA A 262 -11.28 -5.66 -4.58
C ALA A 262 -10.33 -4.46 -4.37
N ASP A 263 -10.00 -3.72 -5.44
CA ASP A 263 -9.22 -2.48 -5.35
C ASP A 263 -9.99 -1.35 -4.67
N VAL A 264 -11.29 -1.22 -4.97
CA VAL A 264 -12.21 -0.27 -4.29
C VAL A 264 -12.20 -0.53 -2.78
N VAL A 265 -12.36 -1.79 -2.38
CA VAL A 265 -12.41 -2.19 -0.98
C VAL A 265 -11.07 -1.99 -0.28
N TYR A 266 -9.94 -2.29 -0.96
CA TYR A 266 -8.62 -2.01 -0.41
C TYR A 266 -8.38 -0.51 -0.20
N ALA A 267 -8.74 0.34 -1.16
CA ALA A 267 -8.58 1.77 -1.03
C ALA A 267 -9.42 2.32 0.15
N ALA A 268 -10.66 1.86 0.30
CA ALA A 268 -11.50 2.18 1.46
C ALA A 268 -10.88 1.68 2.78
N TRP A 269 -10.27 0.48 2.75
CA TRP A 269 -9.56 -0.08 3.89
C TRP A 269 -8.38 0.83 4.30
N GLN A 270 -7.60 1.32 3.35
CA GLN A 270 -6.50 2.24 3.62
C GLN A 270 -6.98 3.62 4.09
N ALA A 271 -8.20 4.03 3.71
CA ALA A 271 -8.86 5.23 4.24
C ALA A 271 -9.42 5.07 5.67
N GLY A 272 -9.27 3.90 6.30
CA GLY A 272 -9.82 3.61 7.63
C GLY A 272 -11.30 3.22 7.63
N VAL A 273 -11.91 2.99 6.46
CA VAL A 273 -13.30 2.54 6.34
C VAL A 273 -13.34 1.02 6.32
N ARG A 274 -14.12 0.41 7.22
CA ARG A 274 -14.31 -1.03 7.33
C ARG A 274 -15.79 -1.32 7.20
N VAL A 275 -16.18 -1.99 6.13
CA VAL A 275 -17.56 -2.39 5.89
C VAL A 275 -17.58 -3.92 5.90
N PRO A 276 -18.40 -4.57 6.74
CA PRO A 276 -18.59 -6.01 6.66
C PRO A 276 -19.34 -6.42 5.39
N PHE A 277 -18.98 -7.55 4.78
CA PHE A 277 -19.60 -8.02 3.53
C PHE A 277 -21.05 -8.52 3.75
N ASP A 278 -21.36 -9.04 4.93
CA ASP A 278 -22.67 -9.59 5.33
C ASP A 278 -23.79 -8.54 5.48
N VAL A 279 -23.46 -7.24 5.39
CA VAL A 279 -24.44 -6.15 5.52
C VAL A 279 -25.50 -6.18 4.41
N LEU A 280 -25.21 -6.77 3.25
CA LEU A 280 -26.15 -6.86 2.14
C LEU A 280 -27.11 -8.06 2.19
N GLU A 281 -26.90 -9.02 3.08
CA GLU A 281 -27.87 -10.12 3.29
C GLU A 281 -29.08 -9.70 4.17
N ARG A 282 -29.03 -8.49 4.75
CA ARG A 282 -30.01 -8.00 5.74
C ARG A 282 -30.87 -6.83 5.27
N VAL A 283 -30.85 -6.50 3.98
CA VAL A 283 -31.69 -5.45 3.38
C VAL A 283 -32.65 -6.05 2.37
#